data_AF-A0A5R9RAB0-F1
#
_entry.id   AF-A0A5R9RAB0-F1
#
_cell.length_a   1.000
_cell.length_b   1.000
_cell.length_c   1.000
_cell.angle_alpha   90.00
_cell.angle_beta   90.00
_cell.angle_gamma   90.00
#
_symmetry.space_group_name_H-M   'P 1'
#
loop_
_entity.id
_entity.type
_entity.pdbx_description
1 polymer ?
#
loop_
_entity_poly.entity_id
_entity_poly.type
_entity_poly.pdbx_seq_one_letter_code
_entity_poly.pdbx_strand_id
1 'polypeptide(L)' 'MNFNYQEMLRIIRSASFNDEMASELLLELGRHAPACDLAYRFLDIAGHMSAEAKSLAALYQPMAAEKVSSPRN' A
#
# COMPACT_ATOMS: atom_id res chain seq x y z
N MET A 1 9.69 -0.39 25.35
CA MET A 1 9.82 -1.12 24.06
C MET A 1 10.65 -0.26 23.13
N ASN A 2 11.89 -0.66 22.80
CA ASN A 2 12.67 0.03 21.77
C ASN A 2 12.06 -0.36 20.41
N PHE A 3 11.29 0.55 19.82
CA PHE A 3 10.74 0.36 18.48
C PHE A 3 11.89 0.32 17.47
N ASN A 4 12.11 -0.84 16.86
CA ASN A 4 13.13 -0.99 15.82
C ASN A 4 12.62 -0.31 14.54
N TYR A 5 13.10 0.92 14.31
CA TYR A 5 12.74 1.74 13.16
C TYR A 5 12.87 0.98 11.82
N GLN A 6 13.90 0.13 11.66
CA GLN A 6 14.06 -0.65 10.43
C GLN A 6 13.00 -1.75 10.27
N GLU A 7 12.55 -2.33 11.38
CA GLU A 7 11.52 -3.36 11.39
C GLU A 7 10.16 -2.77 11.04
N MET A 8 9.86 -1.57 11.57
CA MET A 8 8.66 -0.80 11.21
C MET A 8 8.63 -0.45 9.72
N LEU A 9 9.74 0.07 9.18
CA LEU A 9 9.86 0.36 7.74
C LEU A 9 9.69 -0.90 6.87
N ARG A 10 10.17 -2.06 7.33
CA ARG A 10 10.00 -3.34 6.62
C ARG A 10 8.55 -3.81 6.62
N ILE A 11 7.85 -3.70 7.75
CA ILE A 11 6.43 -4.06 7.90
C ILE A 11 5.57 -3.15 7.01
N ILE A 12 5.82 -1.84 7.05
CA ILE A 12 5.13 -0.86 6.22
C ILE A 12 5.33 -1.19 4.73
N ARG A 13 6.57 -1.45 4.31
CA ARG A 13 6.87 -1.81 2.92
C ARG A 13 6.19 -3.10 2.48
N SER A 14 6.11 -4.14 3.33
CA SER A 14 5.45 -5.39 2.96
C SER A 14 3.93 -5.25 2.90
N ALA A 15 3.34 -4.44 3.78
CA ALA A 15 1.91 -4.14 3.76
C ALA A 15 1.51 -3.48 2.43
N SER A 16 2.26 -2.45 2.00
CA SER A 16 2.00 -1.76 0.73
C SER A 16 2.07 -2.66 -0.51
N PHE A 17 2.92 -3.70 -0.50
CA PHE A 17 3.02 -4.65 -1.62
C PHE A 17 1.82 -5.61 -1.68
N ASN A 18 1.25 -5.98 -0.54
CA ASN A 18 0.06 -6.82 -0.49
C ASN A 18 -1.18 -6.08 -1.02
N ASP A 19 -1.26 -4.78 -0.77
CA ASP A 19 -2.39 -3.95 -1.20
C ASP A 19 -2.48 -3.84 -2.73
N GLU A 20 -1.33 -3.81 -3.42
CA GLU A 20 -1.25 -3.74 -4.88
C GLU A 20 -1.80 -5.02 -5.52
N MET A 21 -1.37 -6.19 -5.04
CA MET A 21 -1.87 -7.49 -5.50
C MET A 21 -3.36 -7.70 -5.16
N ALA A 22 -3.80 -7.26 -3.99
CA ALA A 22 -5.21 -7.32 -3.61
C ALA A 22 -6.09 -6.40 -4.47
N SER A 23 -5.60 -5.20 -4.79
CA SER A 23 -6.26 -4.27 -5.71
C SER A 23 -6.39 -4.89 -7.10
N GLU A 24 -5.33 -5.49 -7.65
CA GLU A 24 -5.38 -6.15 -8.97
C GLU A 24 -6.39 -7.30 -9.02
N LEU A 25 -6.45 -8.13 -7.96
CA LEU A 25 -7.43 -9.19 -7.85
C LEU A 25 -8.87 -8.65 -7.85
N LEU A 26 -9.13 -7.57 -7.11
CA LEU A 26 -10.45 -6.93 -7.05
C LEU A 26 -10.85 -6.32 -8.40
N LEU A 27 -9.91 -5.72 -9.13
CA LEU A 27 -10.16 -5.23 -10.49
C LEU A 27 -10.55 -6.37 -11.44
N GLU A 28 -9.86 -7.52 -11.36
CA GLU A 28 -10.17 -8.69 -12.17
C GLU A 28 -11.54 -9.29 -11.79
N LEU A 29 -11.85 -9.40 -10.49
CA LEU A 29 -13.16 -9.82 -10.02
C LEU A 29 -14.29 -8.89 -10.49
N GLY A 30 -14.03 -7.58 -10.56
CA GLY A 30 -14.96 -6.59 -11.10
C GLY A 30 -15.33 -6.86 -12.57
N ARG A 31 -14.39 -7.35 -13.38
CA ARG A 31 -14.64 -7.69 -14.80
C ARG A 31 -15.53 -8.91 -14.98
N HIS A 32 -15.48 -9.84 -14.03
CA HIS A 32 -16.27 -11.09 -14.05
C HIS A 32 -17.49 -11.04 -13.13
N ALA A 33 -17.79 -9.88 -12.54
CA ALA A 33 -18.88 -9.76 -11.58
C ALA A 33 -20.23 -9.99 -12.28
N PRO A 34 -21.12 -10.83 -11.70
CA PRO A 34 -22.42 -11.16 -12.29
C PRO A 34 -23.42 -10.00 -12.25
N ALA A 35 -23.12 -8.93 -11.50
CA ALA A 35 -24.00 -7.79 -11.32
C ALA A 35 -23.20 -6.48 -11.21
N CYS A 36 -23.78 -5.39 -11.71
CA CYS A 36 -23.11 -4.08 -11.81
C CYS A 36 -22.81 -3.45 -10.44
N ASP A 37 -23.67 -3.66 -9.46
CA ASP A 37 -23.49 -3.21 -8.08
C ASP A 37 -22.30 -3.91 -7.43
N LEU A 38 -22.15 -5.22 -7.65
CA LEU A 38 -21.02 -5.99 -7.16
C LEU A 38 -19.71 -5.59 -7.85
N ALA A 39 -19.75 -5.37 -9.17
CA ALA A 39 -18.62 -4.83 -9.93
C ALA A 39 -18.16 -3.48 -9.36
N TYR A 40 -19.11 -2.57 -9.12
CA TYR A 40 -18.83 -1.25 -8.55
C TYR A 40 -18.18 -1.36 -7.18
N ARG A 41 -18.68 -2.24 -6.30
CA ARG A 41 -18.09 -2.45 -4.98
C ARG A 41 -16.65 -2.95 -5.05
N PHE A 42 -16.33 -3.85 -5.98
CA PHE A 42 -14.94 -4.28 -6.15
C PHE A 42 -14.02 -3.16 -6.63
N LEU A 43 -14.49 -2.36 -7.60
CA LEU A 43 -13.73 -1.21 -8.10
C LEU A 43 -13.52 -0.13 -7.03
N ASP A 44 -14.54 0.13 -6.21
CA ASP A 44 -14.49 1.10 -5.10
C ASP A 44 -13.46 0.69 -4.05
N ILE A 45 -13.49 -0.57 -3.61
CA ILE A 45 -12.52 -1.12 -2.65
C ILE A 45 -11.11 -1.08 -3.24
N ALA A 46 -10.92 -1.49 -4.49
CA ALA A 46 -9.62 -1.43 -5.17
C ALA A 46 -9.08 0.02 -5.25
N GLY A 47 -9.95 0.98 -5.57
CA GLY A 47 -9.61 2.40 -5.62
C GLY A 47 -9.15 2.93 -4.27
N HIS A 48 -9.86 2.60 -3.19
CA HIS A 48 -9.47 2.97 -1.82
C HIS A 48 -8.14 2.34 -1.41
N MET A 49 -7.94 1.03 -1.65
CA MET A 49 -6.69 0.35 -1.32
C MET A 49 -5.49 0.96 -2.06
N SER A 50 -5.64 1.27 -3.36
CA SER A 50 -4.58 1.93 -4.13
C SER A 50 -4.25 3.32 -3.59
N ALA A 51 -5.27 4.10 -3.21
CA ALA A 51 -5.08 5.44 -2.66
C ALA A 51 -4.39 5.41 -1.28
N GLU A 52 -4.78 4.47 -0.41
CA GLU A 52 -4.15 4.28 0.89
C GLU A 52 -2.69 3.81 0.76
N ALA A 53 -2.43 2.83 -0.12
CA ALA A 53 -1.07 2.35 -0.38
C ALA A 53 -0.14 3.47 -0.89
N LYS A 54 -0.63 4.32 -1.82
CA LYS A 54 0.12 5.51 -2.29
C LYS A 54 0.36 6.51 -1.18
N SER A 55 -0.64 6.74 -0.33
CA SER A 55 -0.50 7.65 0.82
C SER A 55 0.55 7.14 1.81
N LEU A 56 0.55 5.83 2.09
CA LEU A 56 1.53 5.18 2.95
C LEU A 56 2.95 5.25 2.34
N ALA A 57 3.08 5.01 1.04
CA ALA A 57 4.35 5.15 0.32
C ALA A 57 4.89 6.59 0.35
N ALA A 58 4.01 7.59 0.21
CA ALA A 58 4.37 9.00 0.28
C ALA A 58 4.84 9.43 1.69
N LEU A 59 4.27 8.84 2.76
CA LEU A 59 4.76 9.03 4.12
C LEU A 59 6.13 8.36 4.32
N TYR A 60 6.35 7.20 3.70
CA TYR A 60 7.59 6.45 3.80
C TYR A 60 8.77 7.07 3.03
N GLN A 61 8.55 7.63 1.84
CA GLN A 61 9.62 8.14 0.98
C GLN A 61 10.56 9.14 1.67
N PRO A 62 10.05 10.18 2.34
CA PRO A 62 10.88 11.14 3.09
C PRO A 62 11.66 10.46 4.23
N MET A 63 10.97 9.58 4.99
CA MET A 63 11.54 8.83 6.12
C MET A 63 12.69 7.90 5.70
N ALA A 64 12.63 7.37 4.48
CA ALA A 64 13.69 6.56 3.90
C ALA A 64 14.87 7.43 3.38
N ALA A 65 14.59 8.60 2.82
CA ALA A 65 15.59 9.52 2.26
C ALA A 65 16.45 10.22 3.32
N GLU A 66 15.88 10.56 4.49
CA GLU A 66 16.61 11.15 5.62
C GLU A 66 17.70 10.22 6.18
N LYS A 67 17.55 8.91 6.03
CA LYS A 67 18.53 7.93 6.50
C LYS A 67 19.75 7.78 5.56
N VAL A 68 19.61 8.12 4.29
CA VAL A 68 20.68 8.07 3.29
C VAL A 68 21.57 9.31 3.36
N SER A 69 21.04 10.42 3.88
CA SER A 69 21.72 11.72 3.93
C SER A 69 22.42 12.04 5.26
N SER A 70 22.32 11.17 6.27
CA SER A 70 23.05 11.32 7.53
C SER A 70 24.47 10.72 7.37
N PRO A 71 25.54 11.52 7.19
CA PRO A 71 26.89 10.99 7.14
C PRO A 71 27.25 10.53 8.55
N ARG A 72 27.73 9.29 8.67
CA ARG A 72 28.37 8.81 9.90
C ARG A 72 29.54 9.73 10.24
N ASN A 73 29.44 10.49 11.32
CA ASN A 73 30.60 11.03 12.04
C ASN A 73 31.26 9.91 12.84
#